data_AF-A0A8S9S9X6-F1
#
_entry.id   AF-A0A8S9S9X6-F1
#
_cell.length_a   1.000
_cell.length_b   1.000
_cell.length_c   1.000
_cell.angle_alpha   90.00
_cell.angle_beta   90.00
_cell.angle_gamma   90.00
#
_symmetry.space_group_name_H-M   'P 1'
#
loop_
_entity.id
_entity.type
_entity.pdbx_description
1 polymer ?
#
loop_
_entity_poly.entity_id
_entity_poly.type
_entity_poly.pdbx_seq_one_letter_code
_entity_poly.pdbx_strand_id
1 'polypeptide(L)'
;MDPAGASVANDIGGEGEKFAVGNIYSVKVITGDEFRGIVMAYDPVPNFVIGFGSQEGSKPRAGHSKNTRMVNASFITGLSYLGKTEDPLLTDNCCLNLDSLRAKEALAIRQAEADAERLGVGVTAEAQSIYDALSKT
;
A
#
# COMPACT_ATOMS: atom_id res chain seq x y z
N MET A 1 26.20 -49.36 -0.26
CA MET A 1 25.40 -49.51 0.97
C MET A 1 25.43 -48.17 1.70
N ASP A 2 24.32 -47.44 1.54
CA ASP A 2 23.59 -46.57 2.47
C ASP A 2 24.30 -45.77 3.60
N PRO A 3 23.68 -44.65 4.08
CA PRO A 3 22.88 -43.66 3.36
C PRO A 3 23.02 -42.20 3.89
N ALA A 4 22.37 -41.27 3.18
CA ALA A 4 21.63 -40.08 3.63
C ALA A 4 22.04 -39.32 4.92
N GLY A 5 22.31 -38.02 4.75
CA GLY A 5 22.29 -37.02 5.82
C GLY A 5 21.52 -35.77 5.37
N ALA A 6 20.21 -35.89 5.23
CA ALA A 6 19.30 -34.75 5.13
C ALA A 6 18.91 -34.28 6.54
N SER A 7 19.03 -32.98 6.81
CA SER A 7 18.13 -32.31 7.74
C SER A 7 17.90 -30.88 7.26
N VAL A 8 16.86 -30.73 6.43
CA VAL A 8 16.23 -29.45 6.14
C VAL A 8 15.57 -28.99 7.44
N ALA A 9 16.17 -28.03 8.13
CA ALA A 9 15.49 -27.31 9.20
C ALA A 9 14.55 -26.28 8.55
N ASN A 10 13.38 -26.75 8.11
CA ASN A 10 12.25 -25.86 7.91
C ASN A 10 11.60 -25.68 9.29
N ASP A 11 12.04 -24.66 10.01
CA ASP A 11 11.24 -24.08 11.10
C ASP A 11 9.99 -23.48 10.47
N ILE A 12 8.92 -24.28 10.44
CA ILE A 12 7.58 -23.76 10.19
C ILE A 12 7.04 -23.39 11.57
N GLY A 13 7.37 -22.17 11.99
CA GLY A 13 6.67 -21.48 13.05
C GLY A 13 5.16 -21.50 12.82
N GLY A 14 4.37 -21.41 13.90
CA GLY A 14 2.91 -21.48 13.84
C GLY A 14 2.30 -20.50 12.82
N GLU A 15 1.04 -20.71 12.43
CA GLU A 15 0.38 -19.90 11.37
C GLU A 15 0.49 -18.37 11.60
N GLY A 16 0.57 -17.92 12.86
CA GLY A 16 0.80 -16.51 13.21
C GLY A 16 2.20 -15.97 12.89
N GLU A 17 3.23 -16.82 12.85
CA GLU A 17 4.60 -16.42 12.48
C GLU A 17 4.82 -16.45 10.95
N LYS A 18 4.03 -17.26 10.24
CA LYS A 18 4.09 -17.41 8.77
C LYS A 18 3.85 -16.09 8.03
N PHE A 19 3.11 -15.15 8.61
CA PHE A 19 2.87 -13.83 8.03
C PHE A 19 3.24 -12.70 9.00
N ALA A 20 4.31 -12.90 9.78
CA ALA A 20 4.85 -11.83 10.61
C ALA A 20 5.27 -10.62 9.74
N VAL A 21 5.00 -9.42 10.24
CA VAL A 21 5.38 -8.16 9.57
C VAL A 21 6.89 -8.13 9.33
N GLY A 22 7.28 -7.68 8.14
CA GLY A 22 8.68 -7.63 7.70
C GLY A 22 9.21 -8.92 7.09
N ASN A 23 8.49 -10.04 7.15
CA ASN A 23 8.88 -11.24 6.42
C ASN A 23 8.76 -11.01 4.91
N ILE A 24 9.72 -11.53 4.15
CA ILE A 24 9.79 -11.43 2.70
C ILE A 24 9.48 -12.78 2.11
N TYR A 25 8.51 -12.84 1.19
CA TYR A 25 8.11 -14.07 0.53
C TYR A 25 8.14 -13.94 -0.99
N SER A 26 8.46 -15.05 -1.65
CA SER A 26 8.01 -15.32 -3.02
C SER A 26 6.65 -16.00 -2.94
N VAL A 27 5.65 -15.40 -3.60
CA VAL A 27 4.25 -15.83 -3.55
C VAL A 27 3.82 -16.25 -4.95
N LYS A 28 3.15 -17.39 -5.04
CA LYS A 28 2.44 -17.87 -6.22
C LYS A 28 0.97 -18.06 -5.87
N VAL A 29 0.07 -17.51 -6.69
CA VAL A 29 -1.38 -17.62 -6.50
C VAL A 29 -2.02 -18.60 -7.49
N ILE A 30 -3.27 -19.00 -7.23
CA ILE A 30 -4.03 -19.93 -8.07
C ILE A 30 -4.17 -19.48 -9.53
N THR A 31 -4.13 -18.18 -9.82
CA THR A 31 -4.22 -17.63 -11.18
C THR A 31 -2.95 -17.87 -12.00
N GLY A 32 -1.87 -18.34 -11.36
CA GLY A 32 -0.55 -18.50 -11.96
C GLY A 32 0.37 -17.30 -11.78
N ASP A 33 -0.13 -16.18 -11.23
CA ASP A 33 0.68 -15.00 -10.97
C ASP A 33 1.72 -15.27 -9.88
N GLU A 34 2.94 -14.78 -10.11
CA GLU A 34 4.06 -14.87 -9.19
C GLU A 34 4.58 -13.46 -8.86
N PHE A 35 4.78 -13.19 -7.58
CA PHE A 35 5.34 -11.92 -7.12
C PHE A 35 6.15 -12.11 -5.86
N ARG A 36 7.06 -11.16 -5.60
CA ARG A 36 7.80 -11.08 -4.34
C ARG A 36 7.27 -9.90 -3.55
N GLY A 37 7.15 -10.06 -2.24
CA GLY A 37 6.69 -8.97 -1.40
C GLY A 37 7.08 -9.11 0.06
N ILE A 38 7.03 -7.97 0.74
CA ILE A 38 7.22 -7.86 2.19
C ILE A 38 5.83 -7.86 2.83
N VAL A 39 5.63 -8.67 3.86
CA VAL A 39 4.38 -8.68 4.64
C VAL A 39 4.30 -7.39 5.47
N MET A 40 3.23 -6.63 5.25
CA MET A 40 2.93 -5.39 5.97
C MET A 40 1.92 -5.62 7.08
N ALA A 41 0.94 -6.47 6.81
CA ALA A 41 -0.12 -6.81 7.73
C ALA A 41 -0.69 -8.17 7.34
N TYR A 42 -1.18 -8.89 8.34
CA TYR A 42 -1.89 -10.14 8.18
C TYR A 42 -3.13 -10.12 9.06
N ASP A 43 -4.28 -10.42 8.45
CA ASP A 43 -5.53 -10.60 9.15
C ASP A 43 -5.92 -12.09 9.11
N PRO A 44 -5.93 -12.80 10.25
CA PRO A 44 -6.33 -14.20 10.33
C PRO A 44 -7.78 -14.45 9.88
N VAL A 45 -8.68 -13.47 10.04
CA VAL A 45 -10.10 -13.59 9.68
C VAL A 45 -10.50 -12.34 8.89
N PRO A 46 -10.39 -12.35 7.55
CA PRO A 46 -10.70 -13.51 6.68
C PRO A 46 -9.49 -14.09 5.91
N ASN A 47 -8.31 -14.13 6.54
CA ASN A 47 -7.06 -14.68 6.00
C ASN A 47 -6.46 -13.84 4.84
N PHE A 48 -6.33 -12.53 5.03
CA PHE A 48 -5.70 -11.63 4.05
C PHE A 48 -4.29 -11.23 4.44
N VAL A 49 -3.39 -11.20 3.47
CA VAL A 49 -2.03 -10.68 3.59
C VAL A 49 -1.91 -9.43 2.72
N ILE A 50 -1.42 -8.34 3.31
CA ILE A 50 -1.07 -7.12 2.58
C ILE A 50 0.44 -7.10 2.43
N GLY A 51 0.93 -6.89 1.20
CA GLY A 51 2.35 -6.75 0.96
C GLY A 51 2.70 -5.72 -0.10
N PHE A 52 3.92 -5.18 -0.01
CA PHE A 52 4.52 -4.37 -1.06
C PHE A 52 5.40 -5.24 -1.93
N GLY A 53 5.16 -5.21 -3.25
CA GLY A 53 5.95 -5.94 -4.23
C GLY A 53 6.74 -5.03 -5.15
N SER A 54 7.96 -5.44 -5.46
CA SER A 54 8.69 -4.99 -6.65
C SER A 54 8.39 -5.98 -7.76
N GLN A 55 7.87 -5.51 -8.90
CA GLN A 55 7.55 -6.37 -10.04
C GLN A 55 8.81 -6.97 -10.70
N GLU A 56 10.02 -6.53 -10.29
CA GLU A 56 11.28 -6.85 -10.99
C GLU A 56 12.43 -7.32 -10.10
N GLY A 57 12.14 -7.88 -8.92
CA GLY A 57 13.17 -8.58 -8.12
C GLY A 57 14.31 -7.70 -7.57
N SER A 58 14.25 -6.38 -7.77
CA SER A 58 15.19 -5.41 -7.21
C SER A 58 14.64 -4.81 -5.90
N LYS A 59 15.54 -4.53 -4.94
CA LYS A 59 15.19 -3.83 -3.69
C LYS A 59 14.45 -2.53 -4.03
N PRO A 60 13.35 -2.20 -3.34
CA PRO A 60 12.61 -0.98 -3.60
C PRO A 60 13.53 0.22 -3.39
N ARG A 61 13.81 0.97 -4.45
CA ARG A 61 14.64 2.18 -4.42
C ARG A 61 13.81 3.32 -3.82
N ALA A 62 14.42 4.12 -2.94
CA ALA A 62 13.78 5.29 -2.36
C ALA A 62 13.24 6.22 -3.47
N GLY A 63 11.97 6.62 -3.37
CA GLY A 63 11.32 7.53 -4.32
C GLY A 63 10.57 6.87 -5.49
N HIS A 64 10.59 5.54 -5.63
CA HIS A 64 9.77 4.84 -6.63
C HIS A 64 8.42 4.39 -6.05
N SER A 65 7.35 4.46 -6.86
CA SER A 65 6.01 3.99 -6.49
C SER A 65 6.08 2.53 -6.03
N LYS A 66 5.67 2.27 -4.78
CA LYS A 66 5.57 0.93 -4.23
C LYS A 66 4.16 0.41 -4.54
N ASN A 67 4.05 -0.71 -5.25
CA ASN A 67 2.76 -1.34 -5.49
C ASN A 67 2.36 -2.19 -4.28
N THR A 68 1.30 -1.77 -3.59
CA THR A 68 0.64 -2.58 -2.55
C THR A 68 -0.30 -3.59 -3.20
N ARG A 69 -0.31 -4.82 -2.69
CA ARG A 69 -1.28 -5.85 -3.06
C ARG A 69 -1.87 -6.46 -1.80
N MET A 70 -3.18 -6.72 -1.84
CA MET A 70 -3.88 -7.52 -0.85
C MET A 70 -4.20 -8.87 -1.49
N VAL A 71 -3.83 -9.95 -0.81
CA VAL A 71 -4.03 -11.32 -1.32
C VAL A 71 -4.68 -12.18 -0.25
N ASN A 72 -5.73 -12.91 -0.63
CA ASN A 72 -6.31 -13.92 0.25
C ASN A 72 -5.32 -15.09 0.35
N ALA A 73 -4.83 -15.38 1.56
CA ALA A 73 -3.82 -16.39 1.78
C ALA A 73 -4.30 -17.81 1.45
N SER A 74 -5.61 -18.06 1.40
CA SER A 74 -6.19 -19.33 0.96
C SER A 74 -6.01 -19.57 -0.54
N PHE A 75 -5.74 -18.53 -1.33
CA PHE A 75 -5.47 -18.62 -2.77
C PHE A 75 -3.96 -18.67 -3.10
N ILE A 76 -3.10 -18.75 -2.08
CA ILE A 76 -1.66 -18.91 -2.27
C ILE A 76 -1.38 -20.40 -2.49
N THR A 77 -0.90 -20.74 -3.68
CA THR A 77 -0.50 -22.10 -4.06
C THR A 77 0.97 -22.39 -3.77
N GLY A 78 1.80 -21.34 -3.70
CA GLY A 78 3.22 -21.46 -3.37
C GLY A 78 3.68 -20.29 -2.52
N LEU A 79 4.36 -20.58 -1.41
CA LEU A 79 4.93 -19.57 -0.53
C LEU A 79 6.35 -19.99 -0.16
N SER A 80 7.35 -19.17 -0.49
CA SER A 80 8.75 -19.42 -0.18
C SER A 80 9.34 -18.24 0.59
N TYR A 81 9.85 -18.50 1.79
CA TYR A 81 10.47 -17.48 2.64
C TYR A 81 11.84 -17.07 2.09
N LEU A 82 12.06 -15.76 1.95
CA LEU A 82 13.28 -15.19 1.38
C LEU A 82 14.12 -14.41 2.42
N GLY A 83 13.57 -14.13 3.60
CA GLY A 83 14.25 -13.40 4.67
C GLY A 83 13.33 -12.43 5.40
N LYS A 84 13.92 -11.60 6.26
CA LYS A 84 13.22 -10.59 7.07
C LYS A 84 13.86 -9.23 6.84
N THR A 85 13.03 -8.21 6.71
CA THR A 85 13.46 -6.80 6.73
C THR A 85 13.10 -6.17 8.07
N GLU A 86 13.75 -5.06 8.40
CA GLU A 86 13.27 -4.13 9.43
C GLU A 86 11.82 -3.73 9.16
N ASP A 87 11.08 -3.39 10.21
CA ASP A 87 9.65 -3.08 10.10
C ASP A 87 9.45 -1.99 9.02
N PRO A 88 8.81 -2.33 7.89
CA PRO A 88 8.66 -1.42 6.77
C PRO A 88 7.80 -0.19 7.08
N LEU A 89 7.06 -0.17 8.20
CA LEU A 89 6.30 0.97 8.71
C LEU A 89 7.11 1.85 9.68
N LEU A 90 8.09 1.27 10.37
CA LEU A 90 9.04 2.00 11.21
C LEU A 90 10.10 2.63 10.31
N THR A 91 9.72 3.69 9.61
CA THR A 91 10.70 4.60 9.03
C THR A 91 10.94 5.72 10.05
N ASP A 92 12.10 5.71 10.71
CA ASP A 92 12.56 6.80 11.59
C ASP A 92 12.54 8.18 10.91
N ASN A 93 12.46 8.19 9.58
CA ASN A 93 12.42 9.36 8.72
C ASN A 93 11.16 9.40 7.83
N CYS A 94 9.97 9.20 8.39
CA CYS A 94 8.73 9.63 7.73
C CYS A 94 8.65 11.17 7.76
N CYS A 95 9.50 11.83 6.97
CA CYS A 95 9.54 13.27 6.88
C CYS A 95 8.46 13.76 5.91
N LEU A 96 7.26 13.99 6.45
CA LEU A 96 6.24 14.75 5.74
C LEU A 96 6.76 16.18 5.51
N ASN A 97 6.73 16.66 4.27
CA ASN A 97 7.05 18.04 3.97
C ASN A 97 5.90 18.95 4.41
N LEU A 98 5.95 19.37 5.68
CA LEU A 98 4.94 20.22 6.30
C LEU A 98 4.78 21.56 5.56
N ASP A 99 5.84 22.12 5.01
CA ASP A 99 5.77 23.41 4.30
C ASP A 99 4.97 23.29 3.01
N SER A 100 5.15 22.19 2.27
CA SER A 100 4.35 21.90 1.07
C SER A 100 2.88 21.64 1.41
N LEU A 101 2.59 21.01 2.55
CA LEU A 101 1.22 20.79 3.01
C LEU A 101 0.56 22.11 3.40
N ARG A 102 1.27 22.96 4.16
CA ARG A 102 0.80 24.30 4.54
C ARG A 102 0.58 25.19 3.32
N ALA A 103 1.45 25.11 2.31
CA ALA A 103 1.27 25.86 1.06
C ALA A 103 0.00 25.41 0.30
N LYS A 104 -0.26 24.09 0.24
CA LYS A 104 -1.49 23.55 -0.36
C LYS A 104 -2.73 23.93 0.42
N GLU A 105 -2.67 23.88 1.75
CA GLU A 105 -3.75 24.32 2.63
C GLU A 105 -4.08 25.79 2.40
N ALA A 106 -3.08 26.68 2.41
CA ALA A 106 -3.28 28.11 2.16
C ALA A 106 -3.89 28.39 0.79
N LEU A 107 -3.51 27.63 -0.24
CA LEU A 107 -4.10 27.73 -1.58
C LEU A 107 -5.57 27.27 -1.59
N ALA A 108 -5.88 26.17 -0.91
CA ALA A 108 -7.23 25.65 -0.81
C ALA A 108 -8.16 26.62 -0.05
N ILE A 109 -7.67 27.24 1.03
CA ILE A 109 -8.43 28.26 1.77
C ILE A 109 -8.72 29.46 0.88
N ARG A 110 -7.71 30.04 0.22
CA ARG A 110 -7.90 31.18 -0.70
C ARG A 110 -8.87 30.87 -1.83
N GLN A 111 -8.81 29.65 -2.38
CA GLN A 111 -9.74 29.22 -3.42
C GLN A 111 -11.18 29.16 -2.88
N ALA A 112 -11.36 28.58 -1.70
CA ALA A 112 -12.68 28.51 -1.05
C ALA A 112 -13.24 29.90 -0.71
N GLU A 113 -12.39 30.83 -0.27
CA GLU A 113 -12.77 32.23 -0.04
C GLU A 113 -13.22 32.91 -1.34
N ALA A 114 -12.44 32.79 -2.41
CA ALA A 114 -12.79 33.35 -3.72
C ALA A 114 -14.09 32.75 -4.28
N ASP A 115 -14.32 31.45 -4.09
CA ASP A 115 -15.56 30.80 -4.50
C ASP A 115 -16.76 31.26 -3.67
N ALA A 116 -16.56 31.53 -2.37
CA ALA A 116 -17.60 32.07 -1.50
C ALA A 116 -17.93 33.54 -1.82
N GLU A 117 -16.93 34.37 -2.16
CA GLU A 117 -17.14 35.76 -2.61
C GLU A 117 -17.86 35.83 -3.96
N ARG A 118 -17.64 34.83 -4.82
CA ARG A 118 -18.29 34.70 -6.12
C ARG A 118 -19.77 34.30 -6.02
N LEU A 119 -20.15 33.59 -4.96
CA LEU A 119 -21.56 33.25 -4.69
C LEU A 119 -22.32 34.51 -4.24
N GLY A 120 -23.24 34.97 -5.08
CA GLY A 120 -24.13 36.09 -4.72
C GLY A 120 -25.00 35.77 -3.49
N VAL A 121 -25.37 36.80 -2.72
CA VAL A 121 -26.22 36.66 -1.53
C VAL A 121 -27.55 35.98 -1.91
N GLY A 122 -27.86 34.86 -1.26
CA GLY A 122 -29.08 34.08 -1.50
C GLY A 122 -29.00 33.06 -2.65
N VAL A 123 -27.84 32.91 -3.29
CA VAL A 123 -27.61 31.93 -4.36
C VAL A 123 -27.04 30.65 -3.76
N THR A 124 -27.63 29.50 -4.07
CA THR A 124 -27.08 28.20 -3.66
C THR A 124 -25.93 27.77 -4.58
N ALA A 125 -25.06 26.89 -4.11
CA ALA A 125 -23.96 26.36 -4.90
C ALA A 125 -24.46 25.67 -6.20
N GLU A 126 -25.60 24.97 -6.15
CA GLU A 126 -26.18 24.37 -7.36
C GLU A 126 -26.66 25.43 -8.36
N ALA A 127 -27.30 26.50 -7.88
CA ALA A 127 -27.78 27.58 -8.75
C ALA A 127 -26.63 28.32 -9.46
N GLN A 128 -25.52 28.57 -8.75
CA GLN A 128 -24.31 29.15 -9.34
C GLN A 128 -23.65 28.20 -10.34
N SER A 129 -23.61 26.90 -10.05
CA SER A 129 -23.08 25.90 -10.98
C SER A 129 -23.88 25.83 -12.28
N ILE A 130 -25.20 25.96 -12.22
CA ILE A 130 -26.06 26.00 -13.40
C ILE A 130 -25.79 27.28 -14.21
N TYR A 131 -25.68 28.43 -13.54
CA TYR A 131 -25.36 29.70 -14.21
C TYR A 131 -24.02 29.65 -14.93
N ASP A 132 -22.95 29.20 -14.25
CA ASP A 132 -21.60 29.10 -14.82
C ASP A 132 -21.53 28.16 -16.04
N ALA A 133 -22.35 27.10 -16.05
CA ALA A 133 -22.43 26.16 -17.16
C ALA A 133 -23.14 26.76 -18.39
N LEU A 134 -24.15 27.60 -18.15
CA LEU A 134 -24.94 28.26 -19.19
C LEU A 134 -24.28 29.55 -19.71
N SER A 135 -23.53 30.28 -18.88
CA SER A 135 -22.87 31.53 -19.26
C SER A 135 -21.63 31.35 -20.14
N LYS A 136 -21.19 30.10 -20.35
CA LYS A 136 -20.02 29.72 -21.15
C LYS A 136 -20.36 29.38 -22.62
N THR A 137 -21.61 29.55 -23.04
CA THR A 137 -22.04 29.46 -24.45
C THR A 137 -22.05 30.83 -25.10
#